data_AF-A0AAP4V2D4-F1
#
_entry.id   AF-A0AAP4V2D4-F1
#
_cell.length_a   1.000
_cell.length_b   1.000
_cell.length_c   1.000
_cell.angle_alpha   90.00
_cell.angle_beta   90.00
_cell.angle_gamma   90.00
#
_symmetry.space_group_name_H-M   'P 1'
#
loop_
_entity.id
_entity.type
_entity.pdbx_description
1 polymer ?
#
loop_
_entity_poly.entity_id
_entity_poly.type
_entity_poly.pdbx_seq_one_letter_code
_entity_poly.pdbx_strand_id
1 'polypeptide(L)'
;MKAIVHQYEKGLEGLEYKFSPEISPNASEVKIKLKAAGLNHRDLFIINNRKEMDLPLVIGSDGSGIVTEIGEGVSNITLHTEVIINPSIGWEHATEVPELPEVLGGPKDGTFAEYVIVPAENVVEKPAYLTWEESGVLSLSALTAYRALFTKGRLKCGEHVLIPGIGGGVATFAMLFAKAIGAKVSVTSRVENKRELAEKYGADISFNSTGNWEESLQGEKVDLIIDSIGPATFLKYFDVLKPNGRIVNFGASSGDKIELPLRALFYNQIDIMGTSMGSREEFNEMIKFIEKYQIKPIIDKVYSLEEAIRALSRMEHGEQFGNIVLQMN
;
A
#
# COMPACT_ATOMS: atom_id res chain seq x y z
N MET A 1 -18.49 -6.34 -19.10
CA MET A 1 -17.07 -6.61 -18.83
C MET A 1 -16.89 -7.75 -17.82
N LYS A 2 -15.81 -8.50 -17.90
CA LYS A 2 -15.39 -9.48 -16.89
C LYS A 2 -14.90 -8.76 -15.64
N ALA A 3 -15.27 -9.25 -14.47
CA ALA A 3 -14.93 -8.67 -13.18
C ALA A 3 -14.96 -9.70 -12.06
N ILE A 4 -14.29 -9.37 -10.95
CA ILE A 4 -14.40 -10.05 -9.67
C ILE A 4 -15.38 -9.26 -8.80
N VAL A 5 -16.51 -9.87 -8.52
CA VAL A 5 -17.62 -9.21 -7.80
C VAL A 5 -17.84 -9.93 -6.48
N HIS A 6 -17.90 -9.16 -5.40
CA HIS A 6 -18.28 -9.64 -4.08
C HIS A 6 -19.78 -9.45 -3.83
N GLN A 7 -20.47 -10.49 -3.36
CA GLN A 7 -21.90 -10.45 -3.01
C GLN A 7 -22.31 -11.61 -2.08
N TYR A 8 -23.41 -11.41 -1.35
CA TYR A 8 -24.14 -12.40 -0.52
C TYR A 8 -23.39 -13.02 0.66
N GLU A 9 -22.24 -13.63 0.44
CA GLU A 9 -21.44 -14.26 1.49
C GLU A 9 -20.30 -13.35 1.94
N LYS A 10 -19.80 -13.56 3.16
CA LYS A 10 -18.61 -12.86 3.66
C LYS A 10 -17.34 -13.55 3.18
N GLY A 11 -16.26 -12.79 3.09
CA GLY A 11 -14.94 -13.35 2.83
C GLY A 11 -14.74 -13.77 1.38
N LEU A 12 -13.87 -14.75 1.17
CA LEU A 12 -13.51 -15.19 -0.19
C LEU A 12 -14.67 -15.91 -0.88
N GLU A 13 -15.56 -16.53 -0.11
CA GLU A 13 -16.74 -17.26 -0.58
C GLU A 13 -17.75 -16.34 -1.29
N GLY A 14 -17.76 -15.05 -0.95
CA GLY A 14 -18.60 -14.06 -1.61
C GLY A 14 -18.07 -13.58 -2.96
N LEU A 15 -16.86 -13.98 -3.37
CA LEU A 15 -16.22 -13.53 -4.61
C LEU A 15 -16.52 -14.46 -5.79
N GLU A 16 -16.95 -13.86 -6.89
CA GLU A 16 -17.22 -14.56 -8.14
C GLU A 16 -16.57 -13.84 -9.33
N TYR A 17 -15.93 -14.60 -10.21
CA TYR A 17 -15.57 -14.13 -11.54
C TYR A 17 -16.78 -14.20 -12.46
N LYS A 18 -17.29 -13.04 -12.88
CA LYS A 18 -18.50 -12.96 -13.70
C LYS A 18 -18.51 -11.76 -14.64
N PHE A 19 -19.52 -11.73 -15.51
CA PHE A 19 -19.81 -10.55 -16.31
C PHE A 19 -20.56 -9.51 -15.46
N SER A 20 -20.06 -8.28 -15.46
CA SER A 20 -20.71 -7.08 -14.95
C SER A 20 -21.11 -6.16 -16.11
N PRO A 21 -22.25 -5.44 -16.03
CA PRO A 21 -22.62 -4.45 -17.03
C PRO A 21 -21.52 -3.42 -17.23
N GLU A 22 -21.29 -3.05 -18.48
CA GLU A 22 -20.39 -1.96 -18.79
C GLU A 22 -21.12 -0.62 -18.63
N ILE A 23 -20.47 0.34 -17.98
CA ILE A 23 -20.99 1.69 -17.76
C ILE A 23 -20.11 2.72 -18.48
N SER A 24 -20.69 3.87 -18.79
CA SER A 24 -20.00 5.03 -19.36
C SER A 24 -19.69 6.06 -18.28
N PRO A 25 -18.59 6.84 -18.42
CA PRO A 25 -18.23 7.86 -17.43
C PRO A 25 -19.25 9.00 -17.42
N ASN A 26 -19.52 9.53 -16.22
CA ASN A 26 -20.27 10.78 -16.05
C ASN A 26 -19.36 11.99 -16.35
N ALA A 27 -19.91 13.20 -16.19
CA ALA A 27 -19.11 14.43 -16.22
C ALA A 27 -17.96 14.36 -15.20
N SER A 28 -16.79 14.89 -15.58
CA SER A 28 -15.54 14.88 -14.80
C SER A 28 -14.93 13.50 -14.52
N GLU A 29 -15.45 12.42 -15.13
CA GLU A 29 -14.91 11.06 -14.99
C GLU A 29 -14.20 10.59 -16.25
N VAL A 30 -13.32 9.60 -16.09
CA VAL A 30 -12.67 8.88 -17.18
C VAL A 30 -12.89 7.39 -17.02
N LYS A 31 -13.00 6.69 -18.14
CA LYS A 31 -13.04 5.22 -18.18
C LYS A 31 -11.69 4.69 -18.62
N ILE A 32 -11.18 3.75 -17.85
CA ILE A 32 -9.86 3.16 -18.06
C ILE A 32 -10.05 1.70 -18.41
N LYS A 33 -9.46 1.28 -19.53
CA LYS A 33 -9.24 -0.13 -19.82
C LYS A 33 -8.03 -0.61 -19.03
N LEU A 34 -8.27 -1.40 -18.00
CA LEU A 34 -7.23 -1.88 -17.11
C LEU A 34 -6.32 -2.87 -17.82
N LYS A 35 -5.03 -2.83 -17.45
CA LYS A 35 -3.99 -3.74 -17.92
C LYS A 35 -3.43 -4.57 -16.77
N ALA A 36 -3.29 -3.94 -15.61
CA ALA A 36 -2.94 -4.62 -14.37
C ALA A 36 -3.61 -3.95 -13.18
N ALA A 37 -3.87 -4.72 -12.13
CA ALA A 37 -4.34 -4.24 -10.84
C ALA A 37 -3.56 -4.89 -9.70
N GLY A 38 -3.31 -4.13 -8.64
CA GLY A 38 -2.58 -4.58 -7.46
C GLY A 38 -3.51 -5.02 -6.35
N LEU A 39 -3.21 -6.13 -5.69
CA LEU A 39 -3.91 -6.55 -4.48
C LEU A 39 -3.39 -5.79 -3.26
N ASN A 40 -4.30 -5.50 -2.33
CA ASN A 40 -4.02 -4.89 -1.05
C ASN A 40 -4.72 -5.65 0.09
N HIS A 41 -4.15 -5.63 1.30
CA HIS A 41 -4.81 -6.21 2.48
C HIS A 41 -6.20 -5.59 2.75
N ARG A 42 -6.41 -4.36 2.28
CA ARG A 42 -7.73 -3.71 2.25
C ARG A 42 -8.78 -4.56 1.55
N ASP A 43 -8.46 -5.24 0.45
CA ASP A 43 -9.42 -6.06 -0.28
C ASP A 43 -9.99 -7.16 0.62
N LEU A 44 -9.13 -7.83 1.40
CA LEU A 44 -9.53 -8.81 2.40
C LEU A 44 -10.39 -8.18 3.52
N PHE A 45 -10.05 -6.96 3.97
CA PHE A 45 -10.85 -6.27 4.98
C PHE A 45 -12.24 -5.88 4.47
N ILE A 46 -12.37 -5.50 3.19
CA ILE A 46 -13.66 -5.16 2.59
C ILE A 46 -14.53 -6.40 2.58
N ILE A 47 -14.07 -7.49 1.97
CA ILE A 47 -14.89 -8.71 1.81
C ILE A 47 -15.28 -9.34 3.15
N ASN A 48 -14.41 -9.27 4.17
CA ASN A 48 -14.70 -9.81 5.50
C ASN A 48 -15.71 -8.97 6.30
N ASN A 49 -15.82 -7.66 6.02
CA ASN A 49 -16.71 -6.75 6.74
C ASN A 49 -18.06 -6.52 6.05
N ARG A 50 -18.23 -7.02 4.83
CA ARG A 50 -19.49 -6.94 4.09
C ARG A 50 -20.57 -7.82 4.70
N LYS A 51 -21.83 -7.50 4.41
CA LYS A 51 -23.03 -8.19 4.86
C LYS A 51 -23.82 -8.71 3.66
N GLU A 52 -24.68 -9.68 3.90
CA GLU A 52 -25.49 -10.34 2.86
C GLU A 52 -26.36 -9.36 2.05
N MET A 53 -26.85 -8.30 2.70
CA MET A 53 -27.70 -7.27 2.08
C MET A 53 -26.92 -6.16 1.36
N ASP A 54 -25.59 -6.18 1.40
CA ASP A 54 -24.79 -5.15 0.73
C ASP A 54 -24.84 -5.35 -0.80
N LEU A 55 -25.01 -4.26 -1.54
CA LEU A 55 -25.06 -4.27 -3.01
C LEU A 55 -23.77 -4.87 -3.60
N PRO A 56 -23.84 -5.65 -4.70
CA PRO A 56 -22.67 -6.23 -5.34
C PRO A 56 -21.57 -5.18 -5.59
N LEU A 57 -20.31 -5.57 -5.38
CA LEU A 57 -19.16 -4.67 -5.46
C LEU A 57 -18.01 -5.32 -6.20
N VAL A 58 -17.46 -4.62 -7.20
CA VAL A 58 -16.13 -4.92 -7.73
C VAL A 58 -15.10 -4.36 -6.77
N ILE A 59 -14.21 -5.21 -6.24
CA ILE A 59 -13.14 -4.80 -5.32
C ILE A 59 -11.87 -4.36 -6.08
N GLY A 60 -10.82 -3.97 -5.36
CA GLY A 60 -9.53 -3.54 -5.92
C GLY A 60 -9.37 -2.02 -5.96
N SER A 61 -8.28 -1.54 -5.39
CA SER A 61 -7.96 -0.10 -5.32
C SER A 61 -6.91 0.33 -6.34
N ASP A 62 -5.94 -0.55 -6.64
CA ASP A 62 -4.79 -0.18 -7.47
C ASP A 62 -5.00 -0.63 -8.91
N GLY A 63 -4.57 0.19 -9.87
CA GLY A 63 -4.67 -0.18 -11.28
C GLY A 63 -3.87 0.72 -12.20
N SER A 64 -3.41 0.13 -13.29
CA SER A 64 -2.80 0.81 -14.42
C SER A 64 -3.50 0.39 -15.71
N GLY A 65 -3.63 1.33 -16.65
CA GLY A 65 -4.37 1.07 -17.88
C GLY A 65 -4.34 2.22 -18.87
N ILE A 66 -5.28 2.16 -19.82
CA ILE A 66 -5.37 3.11 -20.93
C ILE A 66 -6.73 3.80 -20.86
N VAL A 67 -6.75 5.13 -20.96
CA VAL A 67 -8.00 5.90 -21.03
C VAL A 67 -8.73 5.61 -22.35
N THR A 68 -9.99 5.15 -22.27
CA THR A 68 -10.81 4.78 -23.44
C THR A 68 -12.04 5.64 -23.66
N GLU A 69 -12.58 6.25 -22.61
CA GLU A 69 -13.69 7.22 -22.70
C GLU A 69 -13.44 8.36 -21.71
N ILE A 70 -13.93 9.55 -22.07
CA ILE A 70 -13.77 10.77 -21.29
C ILE A 70 -15.15 11.41 -21.14
N GLY A 71 -15.53 11.70 -19.90
CA GLY A 71 -16.75 12.41 -19.57
C GLY A 71 -16.69 13.90 -19.89
N GLU A 72 -17.86 14.55 -19.90
CA GLU A 72 -17.96 15.99 -20.11
C GLU A 72 -17.13 16.79 -19.09
N GLY A 73 -16.46 17.87 -19.53
CA GLY A 73 -15.71 18.78 -18.66
C GLY A 73 -14.27 18.37 -18.35
N VAL A 74 -13.85 17.15 -18.72
CA VAL A 74 -12.46 16.72 -18.58
C VAL A 74 -11.61 17.28 -19.73
N SER A 75 -10.52 17.98 -19.39
CA SER A 75 -9.64 18.63 -20.38
C SER A 75 -8.15 18.37 -20.16
N ASN A 76 -7.76 17.87 -19.00
CA ASN A 76 -6.39 17.61 -18.58
C ASN A 76 -5.86 16.23 -19.00
N ILE A 77 -6.70 15.38 -19.59
CA ILE A 77 -6.38 14.01 -19.99
C ILE A 77 -6.91 13.77 -21.40
N THR A 78 -6.15 13.01 -22.21
CA THR A 78 -6.52 12.65 -23.57
C THR A 78 -6.87 11.16 -23.68
N LEU A 79 -7.62 10.81 -24.73
CA LEU A 79 -7.84 9.40 -25.06
C LEU A 79 -6.50 8.71 -25.33
N HIS A 80 -6.43 7.43 -24.95
CA HIS A 80 -5.25 6.58 -25.10
C HIS A 80 -4.06 6.92 -24.20
N THR A 81 -4.19 7.87 -23.26
CA THR A 81 -3.17 8.10 -22.24
C THR A 81 -3.01 6.85 -21.38
N GLU A 82 -1.75 6.42 -21.18
CA GLU A 82 -1.38 5.38 -20.23
C GLU A 82 -1.35 5.97 -18.81
N VAL A 83 -2.11 5.39 -17.90
CA VAL A 83 -2.33 5.98 -16.57
C VAL A 83 -2.12 5.00 -15.43
N ILE A 84 -1.84 5.56 -14.26
CA ILE A 84 -1.95 4.93 -12.94
C ILE A 84 -3.08 5.61 -12.18
N ILE A 85 -3.86 4.81 -11.46
CA ILE A 85 -4.97 5.29 -10.64
C ILE A 85 -4.46 5.71 -9.26
N ASN A 86 -4.79 6.92 -8.81
CA ASN A 86 -4.73 7.31 -7.41
C ASN A 86 -6.02 6.86 -6.71
N PRO A 87 -5.97 5.90 -5.77
CA PRO A 87 -7.18 5.37 -5.13
C PRO A 87 -7.77 6.31 -4.06
N SER A 88 -7.07 7.38 -3.65
CA SER A 88 -7.57 8.31 -2.63
C SER A 88 -8.54 9.32 -3.25
N ILE A 89 -9.82 9.22 -2.88
CA ILE A 89 -10.89 10.06 -3.44
C ILE A 89 -11.14 11.26 -2.52
N GLY A 90 -11.16 12.47 -3.09
CA GLY A 90 -11.56 13.69 -2.38
C GLY A 90 -10.59 14.20 -1.31
N TRP A 91 -9.37 13.66 -1.25
CA TRP A 91 -8.33 14.13 -0.31
C TRP A 91 -7.20 14.84 -1.06
N GLU A 92 -7.24 16.17 -1.09
CA GLU A 92 -6.31 16.96 -1.89
C GLU A 92 -4.95 17.16 -1.22
N HIS A 93 -4.95 17.71 0.00
CA HIS A 93 -3.75 18.20 0.67
C HIS A 93 -3.37 17.36 1.90
N ALA A 94 -2.07 17.18 2.13
CA ALA A 94 -1.55 16.31 3.19
C ALA A 94 -2.00 16.73 4.61
N THR A 95 -2.29 18.02 4.80
CA THR A 95 -2.76 18.65 6.05
C THR A 95 -4.26 18.47 6.30
N GLU A 96 -5.05 18.20 5.27
CA GLU A 96 -6.51 18.11 5.31
C GLU A 96 -6.97 16.66 5.50
N VAL A 97 -6.52 16.02 6.57
CA VAL A 97 -6.82 14.61 6.82
C VAL A 97 -8.33 14.41 7.01
N PRO A 98 -9.01 13.61 6.16
CA PRO A 98 -10.44 13.37 6.31
C PRO A 98 -10.72 12.50 7.53
N GLU A 99 -11.92 12.61 8.10
CA GLU A 99 -12.36 11.76 9.22
C GLU A 99 -12.31 10.26 8.84
N LEU A 100 -12.75 9.95 7.62
CA LEU A 100 -12.63 8.63 7.01
C LEU A 100 -12.19 8.79 5.55
N PRO A 101 -10.99 8.31 5.18
CA PRO A 101 -10.55 8.34 3.79
C PRO A 101 -11.46 7.50 2.88
N GLU A 102 -12.01 8.10 1.83
CA GLU A 102 -12.65 7.37 0.75
C GLU A 102 -11.57 6.77 -0.16
N VAL A 103 -11.68 5.47 -0.42
CA VAL A 103 -10.70 4.71 -1.22
C VAL A 103 -11.45 3.88 -2.26
N LEU A 104 -10.98 3.92 -3.51
CA LEU A 104 -11.53 3.13 -4.61
C LEU A 104 -11.64 1.63 -4.29
N GLY A 105 -12.66 0.95 -4.80
CA GLY A 105 -12.91 -0.48 -4.56
C GLY A 105 -13.72 -0.78 -3.30
N GLY A 106 -14.26 0.26 -2.65
CA GLY A 106 -15.25 0.16 -1.57
C GLY A 106 -15.45 1.51 -0.86
N PRO A 107 -16.60 2.19 -1.05
CA PRO A 107 -17.89 1.62 -1.45
C PRO A 107 -18.20 1.58 -2.96
N LYS A 108 -17.45 2.28 -3.81
CA LYS A 108 -17.63 2.26 -5.28
C LYS A 108 -16.82 1.12 -5.92
N ASP A 109 -17.27 0.66 -7.08
CA ASP A 109 -16.61 -0.37 -7.87
C ASP A 109 -15.14 -0.02 -8.17
N GLY A 110 -14.30 -1.06 -8.08
CA GLY A 110 -12.84 -0.97 -8.12
C GLY A 110 -12.21 -1.56 -9.37
N THR A 111 -10.95 -1.96 -9.22
CA THR A 111 -10.04 -2.28 -10.32
C THR A 111 -9.95 -3.76 -10.66
N PHE A 112 -10.64 -4.66 -9.97
CA PHE A 112 -10.64 -6.10 -10.34
C PHE A 112 -11.66 -6.36 -11.45
N ALA A 113 -11.52 -5.65 -12.56
CA ALA A 113 -12.37 -5.73 -13.76
C ALA A 113 -11.58 -5.31 -15.00
N GLU A 114 -12.13 -5.56 -16.20
CA GLU A 114 -11.51 -5.11 -17.45
C GLU A 114 -11.55 -3.58 -17.61
N TYR A 115 -12.53 -2.90 -17.00
CA TYR A 115 -12.65 -1.45 -17.00
C TYR A 115 -13.01 -0.93 -15.62
N VAL A 116 -12.61 0.31 -15.35
CA VAL A 116 -13.00 1.07 -14.15
C VAL A 116 -13.28 2.52 -14.54
N ILE A 117 -14.19 3.16 -13.81
CA ILE A 117 -14.49 4.58 -13.93
C ILE A 117 -14.01 5.28 -12.67
N VAL A 118 -13.25 6.35 -12.85
CA VAL A 118 -12.73 7.16 -11.75
C VAL A 118 -12.84 8.65 -12.11
N PRO A 119 -12.85 9.55 -11.12
CA PRO A 119 -12.67 10.97 -11.38
C PRO A 119 -11.40 11.22 -12.21
N ALA A 120 -11.46 12.12 -13.17
CA ALA A 120 -10.31 12.46 -14.01
C ALA A 120 -9.10 12.95 -13.20
N GLU A 121 -9.34 13.55 -12.05
CA GLU A 121 -8.28 14.00 -11.14
C GLU A 121 -7.59 12.87 -10.36
N ASN A 122 -8.13 11.66 -10.41
CA ASN A 122 -7.61 10.46 -9.77
C ASN A 122 -6.75 9.61 -10.69
N VAL A 123 -6.26 10.16 -11.80
CA VAL A 123 -5.27 9.50 -12.64
C VAL A 123 -4.06 10.39 -12.90
N VAL A 124 -2.90 9.75 -13.00
CA VAL A 124 -1.65 10.37 -13.43
C VAL A 124 -1.06 9.55 -14.56
N GLU A 125 -0.22 10.17 -15.39
CA GLU A 125 0.50 9.44 -16.43
C GLU A 125 1.36 8.34 -15.83
N LYS A 126 1.37 7.18 -16.49
CA LYS A 126 2.17 6.04 -16.10
C LYS A 126 3.65 6.32 -16.41
N PRO A 127 4.59 6.16 -15.45
CA PRO A 127 6.02 6.27 -15.75
C PRO A 127 6.43 5.29 -16.86
N ALA A 128 7.11 5.82 -17.88
CA ALA A 128 7.39 5.08 -19.11
C ALA A 128 8.31 3.86 -18.91
N TYR A 129 9.18 3.88 -17.89
CA TYR A 129 10.14 2.81 -17.60
C TYR A 129 9.56 1.62 -16.84
N LEU A 130 8.31 1.74 -16.37
CA LEU A 130 7.61 0.69 -15.63
C LEU A 130 6.74 -0.14 -16.58
N THR A 131 6.64 -1.44 -16.31
CA THR A 131 5.63 -2.29 -16.98
C THR A 131 4.22 -2.00 -16.46
N TRP A 132 3.19 -2.55 -17.09
CA TRP A 132 1.82 -2.45 -16.60
C TRP A 132 1.69 -3.03 -15.19
N GLU A 133 2.28 -4.21 -14.97
CA GLU A 133 2.29 -4.92 -13.70
C GLU A 133 3.00 -4.13 -12.60
N GLU A 134 4.16 -3.56 -12.91
CA GLU A 134 4.90 -2.69 -11.98
C GLU A 134 4.06 -1.44 -11.64
N SER A 135 3.47 -0.78 -12.65
CA SER A 135 2.64 0.40 -12.42
C SER A 135 1.33 0.10 -11.68
N GLY A 136 0.76 -1.09 -11.88
CA GLY A 136 -0.53 -1.49 -11.32
C GLY A 136 -0.51 -1.76 -9.82
N VAL A 137 0.66 -1.80 -9.18
CA VAL A 137 0.82 -2.05 -7.73
C VAL A 137 1.38 -0.87 -6.94
N LEU A 138 1.64 0.27 -7.61
CA LEU A 138 2.26 1.41 -6.94
C LEU A 138 1.30 2.10 -5.98
N SER A 139 0.01 2.12 -6.26
CA SER A 139 -0.81 3.21 -5.77
C SER A 139 -1.03 3.22 -4.26
N LEU A 140 -1.84 2.32 -3.71
CA LEU A 140 -2.19 2.33 -2.29
C LEU A 140 -0.96 2.08 -1.42
N SER A 141 -0.21 1.03 -1.76
CA SER A 141 0.86 0.54 -0.90
C SER A 141 2.09 1.46 -0.88
N ALA A 142 2.49 2.00 -2.04
CA ALA A 142 3.60 2.94 -2.10
C ALA A 142 3.20 4.32 -1.54
N LEU A 143 1.97 4.79 -1.75
CA LEU A 143 1.50 6.06 -1.17
C LEU A 143 1.51 6.00 0.35
N THR A 144 1.03 4.89 0.92
CA THR A 144 1.07 4.65 2.36
C THR A 144 2.51 4.66 2.89
N ALA A 145 3.44 4.00 2.18
CA ALA A 145 4.86 3.99 2.55
C ALA A 145 5.49 5.40 2.47
N TYR A 146 5.20 6.15 1.40
CA TYR A 146 5.71 7.51 1.18
C TYR A 146 5.27 8.43 2.31
N ARG A 147 3.97 8.47 2.61
CA ARG A 147 3.42 9.29 3.69
C ARG A 147 3.97 8.88 5.06
N ALA A 148 4.09 7.58 5.31
CA ALA A 148 4.62 7.08 6.58
C ALA A 148 6.08 7.49 6.80
N LEU A 149 6.92 7.40 5.77
CA LEU A 149 8.33 7.76 5.86
C LEU A 149 8.59 9.26 5.88
N PHE A 150 8.00 10.00 4.94
CA PHE A 150 8.42 11.36 4.64
C PHE A 150 7.51 12.40 5.29
N THR A 151 6.19 12.29 5.10
CA THR A 151 5.24 13.26 5.68
C THR A 151 5.17 13.13 7.20
N LYS A 152 5.01 11.90 7.70
CA LYS A 152 4.85 11.64 9.14
C LYS A 152 6.17 11.35 9.81
N GLY A 153 6.91 10.39 9.27
CA GLY A 153 8.20 9.94 9.83
C GLY A 153 9.29 10.99 9.71
N ARG A 154 9.21 11.90 8.73
CA ARG A 154 10.22 12.93 8.45
C ARG A 154 11.63 12.32 8.33
N LEU A 155 11.72 11.13 7.72
CA LEU A 155 12.98 10.41 7.55
C LEU A 155 13.98 11.23 6.71
N LYS A 156 15.23 11.26 7.14
CA LYS A 156 16.33 11.96 6.46
C LYS A 156 17.43 11.00 6.02
N CYS A 157 18.21 11.42 5.02
CA CYS A 157 19.43 10.74 4.62
C CYS A 157 20.35 10.51 5.83
N GLY A 158 20.93 9.31 5.95
CA GLY A 158 21.82 8.92 7.04
C GLY A 158 21.11 8.54 8.35
N GLU A 159 19.80 8.75 8.49
CA GLU A 159 19.04 8.19 9.61
C GLU A 159 18.86 6.68 9.46
N HIS A 160 18.59 6.01 10.58
CA HIS A 160 18.34 4.57 10.64
C HIS A 160 16.84 4.30 10.86
N VAL A 161 16.21 3.64 9.90
CA VAL A 161 14.81 3.19 10.00
C VAL A 161 14.73 1.68 10.24
N LEU A 162 13.81 1.27 11.11
CA LEU A 162 13.43 -0.12 11.32
C LEU A 162 12.01 -0.36 10.80
N ILE A 163 11.85 -1.42 10.01
CA ILE A 163 10.57 -1.84 9.42
C ILE A 163 10.23 -3.24 9.94
N PRO A 164 9.43 -3.36 11.01
CA PRO A 164 8.95 -4.64 11.49
C PRO A 164 8.03 -5.34 10.49
N GLY A 165 8.24 -6.64 10.27
CA GLY A 165 7.33 -7.46 9.45
C GLY A 165 7.49 -7.26 7.94
N ILE A 166 8.70 -7.39 7.41
CA ILE A 166 8.95 -7.31 5.96
C ILE A 166 8.25 -8.43 5.19
N GLY A 167 7.74 -8.08 4.01
CA GLY A 167 7.11 -8.98 3.05
C GLY A 167 5.85 -8.43 2.40
N GLY A 168 5.13 -7.52 3.05
CA GLY A 168 3.98 -6.84 2.46
C GLY A 168 4.40 -5.66 1.56
N GLY A 169 3.50 -5.25 0.65
CA GLY A 169 3.73 -4.14 -0.30
C GLY A 169 4.27 -2.87 0.37
N VAL A 170 3.55 -2.34 1.37
CA VAL A 170 3.96 -1.13 2.10
C VAL A 170 5.35 -1.27 2.72
N ALA A 171 5.64 -2.40 3.37
CA ALA A 171 6.94 -2.64 4.02
C ALA A 171 8.08 -2.68 2.99
N THR A 172 7.85 -3.31 1.83
CA THR A 172 8.84 -3.35 0.75
C THR A 172 9.06 -1.99 0.08
N PHE A 173 8.00 -1.19 -0.13
CA PHE A 173 8.17 0.18 -0.60
C PHE A 173 8.88 1.06 0.41
N ALA A 174 8.56 0.93 1.71
CA ALA A 174 9.23 1.69 2.75
C ALA A 174 10.74 1.39 2.78
N MET A 175 11.13 0.12 2.61
CA MET A 175 12.53 -0.26 2.49
C MET A 175 13.18 0.41 1.26
N LEU A 176 12.58 0.26 0.07
CA LEU A 176 13.13 0.83 -1.17
C LEU A 176 13.25 2.36 -1.10
N PHE A 177 12.24 3.04 -0.56
CA PHE A 177 12.21 4.50 -0.44
C PHE A 177 13.26 5.02 0.55
N ALA A 178 13.40 4.35 1.70
CA ALA A 178 14.43 4.68 2.67
C ALA A 178 15.84 4.47 2.10
N LYS A 179 16.08 3.35 1.40
CA LYS A 179 17.37 3.10 0.73
C LYS A 179 17.66 4.14 -0.36
N ALA A 180 16.66 4.54 -1.14
CA ALA A 180 16.83 5.52 -2.22
C ALA A 180 17.36 6.89 -1.72
N ILE A 181 17.01 7.30 -0.49
CA ILE A 181 17.52 8.53 0.10
C ILE A 181 18.81 8.35 0.94
N GLY A 182 19.39 7.15 0.95
CA GLY A 182 20.61 6.88 1.72
C GLY A 182 20.39 6.70 3.24
N ALA A 183 19.19 6.31 3.67
CA ALA A 183 18.98 5.87 5.04
C ALA A 183 19.55 4.46 5.26
N LYS A 184 19.93 4.16 6.51
CA LYS A 184 20.19 2.78 6.95
C LYS A 184 18.85 2.11 7.23
N VAL A 185 18.66 0.88 6.76
CA VAL A 185 17.39 0.15 6.87
C VAL A 185 17.61 -1.18 7.56
N SER A 186 16.97 -1.34 8.71
CA SER A 186 16.79 -2.64 9.34
C SER A 186 15.38 -3.16 9.11
N VAL A 187 15.24 -4.47 8.98
CA VAL A 187 13.93 -5.12 8.82
C VAL A 187 13.80 -6.33 9.74
N THR A 188 12.56 -6.70 10.08
CA THR A 188 12.31 -7.95 10.80
C THR A 188 11.35 -8.86 10.06
N SER A 189 11.54 -10.17 10.15
CA SER A 189 10.52 -11.16 9.76
C SER A 189 10.64 -12.40 10.62
N ARG A 190 9.55 -13.16 10.74
CA ARG A 190 9.59 -14.51 11.32
C ARG A 190 10.08 -15.56 10.31
N VAL A 191 10.04 -15.24 9.01
CA VAL A 191 10.35 -16.15 7.91
C VAL A 191 11.74 -15.85 7.38
N GLU A 192 12.65 -16.83 7.44
CA GLU A 192 14.05 -16.66 7.00
C GLU A 192 14.14 -16.21 5.54
N ASN A 193 13.43 -16.87 4.63
CA ASN A 193 13.45 -16.52 3.21
C ASN A 193 13.06 -15.04 2.95
N LYS A 194 12.16 -14.45 3.76
CA LYS A 194 11.82 -13.02 3.62
C LYS A 194 12.93 -12.10 4.11
N ARG A 195 13.72 -12.54 5.09
CA ARG A 195 14.90 -11.82 5.57
C ARG A 195 16.00 -11.80 4.51
N GLU A 196 16.33 -12.97 3.98
CA GLU A 196 17.30 -13.13 2.88
C GLU A 196 16.92 -12.30 1.63
N LEU A 197 15.63 -12.32 1.25
CA LEU A 197 15.14 -11.49 0.15
C LEU A 197 15.28 -10.00 0.47
N ALA A 198 14.96 -9.55 1.68
CA ALA A 198 15.09 -8.15 2.03
C ALA A 198 16.54 -7.65 1.97
N GLU A 199 17.50 -8.45 2.40
CA GLU A 199 18.93 -8.14 2.26
C GLU A 199 19.35 -8.05 0.79
N LYS A 200 18.88 -8.97 -0.05
CA LYS A 200 19.11 -8.94 -1.50
C LYS A 200 18.57 -7.65 -2.15
N TYR A 201 17.46 -7.12 -1.62
CA TYR A 201 16.87 -5.85 -2.07
C TYR A 201 17.42 -4.62 -1.35
N GLY A 202 18.44 -4.77 -0.48
CA GLY A 202 19.23 -3.69 0.06
C GLY A 202 18.96 -3.33 1.53
N ALA A 203 18.20 -4.13 2.28
CA ALA A 203 18.20 -4.00 3.74
C ALA A 203 19.62 -4.20 4.30
N ASP A 204 20.05 -3.34 5.23
CA ASP A 204 21.39 -3.39 5.82
C ASP A 204 21.49 -4.43 6.94
N ILE A 205 20.40 -4.63 7.68
CA ILE A 205 20.30 -5.65 8.74
C ILE A 205 18.91 -6.29 8.65
N SER A 206 18.86 -7.62 8.63
CA SER A 206 17.62 -8.37 8.77
C SER A 206 17.69 -9.32 9.97
N PHE A 207 16.59 -9.45 10.73
CA PHE A 207 16.58 -10.33 11.91
C PHE A 207 15.20 -10.84 12.29
N ASN A 208 15.17 -11.81 13.21
CA ASN A 208 13.93 -12.45 13.63
C ASN A 208 13.06 -11.54 14.50
N SER A 209 11.80 -11.33 14.11
CA SER A 209 10.83 -10.53 14.86
C SER A 209 10.64 -11.02 16.31
N THR A 210 10.79 -12.33 16.57
CA THR A 210 10.63 -12.89 17.92
C THR A 210 11.88 -12.78 18.79
N GLY A 211 13.06 -12.51 18.21
CA GLY A 211 14.33 -12.45 18.92
C GLY A 211 14.53 -11.20 19.79
N ASN A 212 15.73 -11.07 20.34
CA ASN A 212 16.19 -9.86 21.03
C ASN A 212 16.64 -8.82 19.99
N TRP A 213 15.94 -7.69 19.92
CA TRP A 213 16.18 -6.68 18.89
C TRP A 213 17.43 -5.85 19.17
N GLU A 214 17.79 -5.64 20.44
CA GLU A 214 19.03 -4.92 20.79
C GLU A 214 20.28 -5.70 20.38
N GLU A 215 20.29 -7.01 20.64
CA GLU A 215 21.38 -7.90 20.20
C GLU A 215 21.45 -7.98 18.69
N SER A 216 20.29 -8.11 18.02
CA SER A 216 20.21 -8.20 16.55
C SER A 216 20.70 -6.93 15.85
N LEU A 217 20.48 -5.77 16.46
CA LEU A 217 21.01 -4.48 16.01
C LEU A 217 22.44 -4.21 16.51
N GLN A 218 23.07 -5.16 17.22
CA GLN A 218 24.42 -5.02 17.75
C GLN A 218 24.59 -3.79 18.65
N GLY A 219 23.54 -3.44 19.40
CA GLY A 219 23.49 -2.27 20.26
C GLY A 219 23.22 -0.95 19.54
N GLU A 220 23.13 -0.93 18.21
CA GLU A 220 22.69 0.26 17.48
C GLU A 220 21.20 0.55 17.77
N LYS A 221 20.87 1.84 17.81
CA LYS A 221 19.52 2.34 17.99
C LYS A 221 19.02 3.02 16.72
N VAL A 222 17.71 3.02 16.51
CA VAL A 222 17.07 3.55 15.30
C VAL A 222 16.40 4.91 15.55
N ASP A 223 16.31 5.72 14.49
CA ASP A 223 15.70 7.05 14.52
C ASP A 223 14.18 7.00 14.23
N LEU A 224 13.75 5.99 13.47
CA LEU A 224 12.36 5.83 13.01
C LEU A 224 11.95 4.36 12.98
N ILE A 225 10.73 4.07 13.42
CA ILE A 225 10.05 2.78 13.23
C ILE A 225 8.79 2.98 12.40
N ILE A 226 8.64 2.17 11.34
CA ILE A 226 7.45 2.14 10.48
C ILE A 226 6.66 0.88 10.78
N ASP A 227 5.53 1.02 11.46
CA ASP A 227 4.79 -0.08 12.09
C ASP A 227 3.42 -0.32 11.44
N SER A 228 3.11 -1.59 11.20
CA SER A 228 1.77 -2.08 10.83
C SER A 228 1.27 -3.21 11.72
N ILE A 229 2.07 -3.65 12.69
CA ILE A 229 1.82 -4.85 13.47
C ILE A 229 0.99 -4.50 14.69
N GLY A 230 1.37 -3.47 15.45
CA GLY A 230 0.73 -3.11 16.71
C GLY A 230 1.26 -3.94 17.90
N PRO A 231 0.39 -4.47 18.79
CA PRO A 231 0.77 -4.90 20.14
C PRO A 231 1.83 -6.01 20.21
N ALA A 232 1.92 -6.90 19.22
CA ALA A 232 2.87 -8.01 19.27
C ALA A 232 4.35 -7.57 19.29
N THR A 233 4.65 -6.37 18.81
CA THR A 233 6.03 -5.84 18.73
C THR A 233 6.20 -4.47 19.39
N PHE A 234 5.11 -3.76 19.69
CA PHE A 234 5.14 -2.36 20.13
C PHE A 234 6.07 -2.08 21.33
N LEU A 235 6.05 -2.93 22.35
CA LEU A 235 6.90 -2.70 23.54
C LEU A 235 8.40 -2.79 23.23
N LYS A 236 8.81 -3.65 22.27
CA LYS A 236 10.22 -3.79 21.85
C LYS A 236 10.78 -2.52 21.21
N TYR A 237 9.92 -1.62 20.75
CA TYR A 237 10.33 -0.38 20.07
C TYR A 237 11.12 0.53 21.03
N PHE A 238 10.72 0.58 22.30
CA PHE A 238 11.38 1.41 23.31
C PHE A 238 12.80 0.93 23.65
N ASP A 239 13.08 -0.36 23.40
CA ASP A 239 14.40 -0.93 23.62
C ASP A 239 15.36 -0.56 22.49
N VAL A 240 14.89 -0.21 21.30
CA VAL A 240 15.75 0.02 20.14
C VAL A 240 15.70 1.43 19.57
N LEU A 241 14.79 2.28 20.04
CA LEU A 241 14.73 3.69 19.63
C LEU A 241 15.81 4.52 20.30
N LYS A 242 16.35 5.49 19.55
CA LYS A 242 17.13 6.60 20.12
C LYS A 242 16.20 7.53 20.93
N PRO A 243 16.74 8.29 21.91
CA PRO A 243 16.08 9.50 22.37
C PRO A 243 15.73 10.41 21.19
N ASN A 244 14.56 11.05 21.23
CA ASN A 244 13.95 11.81 20.14
C ASN A 244 13.58 10.95 18.90
N GLY A 245 13.47 9.63 19.08
CA GLY A 245 13.03 8.69 18.05
C GLY A 245 11.53 8.81 17.74
N ARG A 246 11.12 8.22 16.62
CA ARG A 246 9.75 8.32 16.09
C ARG A 246 9.17 6.94 15.79
N ILE A 247 7.88 6.77 16.05
CA ILE A 247 7.09 5.62 15.64
C ILE A 247 5.96 6.14 14.75
N VAL A 248 5.85 5.60 13.53
CA VAL A 248 4.73 5.85 12.63
C VAL A 248 3.95 4.56 12.46
N ASN A 249 2.73 4.53 12.95
CA ASN A 249 1.82 3.39 12.82
C ASN A 249 0.79 3.65 11.71
N PHE A 250 0.57 2.66 10.85
CA PHE A 250 -0.47 2.69 9.81
C PHE A 250 -1.35 1.43 9.79
N GLY A 251 -1.22 0.56 10.79
CA GLY A 251 -1.90 -0.73 10.80
C GLY A 251 -1.86 -1.41 12.16
N ALA A 252 -2.74 -2.40 12.31
CA ALA A 252 -3.03 -3.05 13.58
C ALA A 252 -3.13 -4.58 13.40
N SER A 253 -2.24 -5.19 12.61
CA SER A 253 -2.37 -6.61 12.20
C SER A 253 -2.41 -7.61 13.35
N SER A 254 -1.88 -7.26 14.53
CA SER A 254 -1.90 -8.10 15.74
C SER A 254 -2.91 -7.66 16.81
N GLY A 255 -3.67 -6.60 16.55
CA GLY A 255 -4.66 -6.06 17.48
C GLY A 255 -4.70 -4.53 17.51
N ASP A 256 -5.82 -3.98 17.98
CA ASP A 256 -6.16 -2.56 17.98
C ASP A 256 -5.73 -1.80 19.26
N LYS A 257 -5.20 -2.51 20.26
CA LYS A 257 -4.85 -1.96 21.57
C LYS A 257 -3.41 -2.24 21.94
N ILE A 258 -2.74 -1.22 22.45
CA ILE A 258 -1.35 -1.28 22.92
C ILE A 258 -1.26 -0.83 24.39
N GLU A 259 -0.27 -1.35 25.10
CA GLU A 259 0.17 -0.80 26.39
C GLU A 259 1.29 0.21 26.14
N LEU A 260 1.20 1.40 26.73
CA LEU A 260 2.14 2.50 26.49
C LEU A 260 2.98 2.80 27.75
N PRO A 261 4.28 2.47 27.76
CA PRO A 261 5.15 2.77 28.89
C PRO A 261 5.48 4.27 28.94
N LEU A 262 4.65 5.04 29.65
CA LEU A 262 4.73 6.51 29.68
C LEU A 262 6.11 7.05 30.10
N ARG A 263 6.80 6.39 31.05
CA ARG A 263 8.16 6.81 31.45
C ARG A 263 9.16 6.71 30.30
N ALA A 264 9.14 5.61 29.55
CA ALA A 264 9.99 5.45 28.38
C ALA A 264 9.64 6.47 27.29
N LEU A 265 8.35 6.77 27.12
CA LEU A 265 7.87 7.81 26.19
C LEU A 265 8.42 9.20 26.53
N PHE A 266 8.16 9.73 27.74
CA PHE A 266 8.49 11.14 28.03
C PHE A 266 9.97 11.36 28.36
N TYR A 267 10.69 10.38 28.94
CA TYR A 267 12.12 10.55 29.20
C TYR A 267 12.94 10.54 27.91
N ASN A 268 12.58 9.66 26.96
CA ASN A 268 13.23 9.60 25.66
C ASN A 268 12.60 10.54 24.63
N GLN A 269 11.53 11.27 24.97
CA GLN A 269 10.86 12.22 24.09
C GLN A 269 10.48 11.60 22.73
N ILE A 270 9.85 10.42 22.78
CA ILE A 270 9.46 9.67 21.58
C ILE A 270 8.17 10.24 20.99
N ASP A 271 8.13 10.44 19.68
CA ASP A 271 6.92 10.76 18.93
C ASP A 271 6.19 9.48 18.51
N ILE A 272 4.87 9.41 18.74
CA ILE A 272 4.01 8.34 18.22
C ILE A 272 2.96 8.97 17.29
N MET A 273 2.96 8.56 16.03
CA MET A 273 2.16 9.17 14.97
C MET A 273 1.33 8.13 14.23
N GLY A 274 0.04 8.41 14.03
CA GLY A 274 -0.84 7.60 13.19
C GLY A 274 -0.89 8.12 11.75
N THR A 275 -1.06 7.21 10.79
CA THR A 275 -1.35 7.54 9.39
C THR A 275 -2.18 6.47 8.71
N SER A 276 -2.84 6.83 7.62
CA SER A 276 -3.56 5.91 6.73
C SER A 276 -3.58 6.54 5.33
N MET A 277 -3.48 5.72 4.28
CA MET A 277 -3.49 6.19 2.88
C MET A 277 -2.51 7.34 2.64
N GLY A 278 -2.88 8.29 1.77
CA GLY A 278 -2.23 9.58 1.57
C GLY A 278 -3.11 10.47 0.68
N SER A 279 -2.77 11.74 0.63
CA SER A 279 -3.44 12.75 -0.21
C SER A 279 -2.99 12.68 -1.67
N ARG A 280 -3.72 13.37 -2.55
CA ARG A 280 -3.33 13.55 -3.97
C ARG A 280 -2.02 14.32 -4.14
N GLU A 281 -1.79 15.34 -3.31
CA GLU A 281 -0.51 16.04 -3.22
C GLU A 281 0.63 15.04 -3.01
N GLU A 282 0.53 14.20 -1.98
CA GLU A 282 1.55 13.19 -1.66
C GLU A 282 1.68 12.12 -2.73
N PHE A 283 0.59 11.74 -3.40
CA PHE A 283 0.62 10.81 -4.52
C PHE A 283 1.45 11.37 -5.67
N ASN A 284 1.24 12.65 -6.04
CA ASN A 284 2.01 13.31 -7.08
C ASN A 284 3.49 13.46 -6.70
N GLU A 285 3.80 13.76 -5.44
CA GLU A 285 5.17 13.79 -4.95
C GLU A 285 5.84 12.42 -4.96
N MET A 286 5.10 11.37 -4.56
CA MET A 286 5.56 10.00 -4.59
C MET A 286 5.91 9.56 -6.01
N ILE A 287 5.08 9.88 -7.01
CA ILE A 287 5.37 9.54 -8.41
C ILE A 287 6.67 10.21 -8.86
N LYS A 288 6.83 11.52 -8.59
CA LYS A 288 8.09 12.24 -8.89
C LYS A 288 9.29 11.61 -8.17
N PHE A 289 9.11 11.15 -6.94
CA PHE A 289 10.16 10.49 -6.16
C PHE A 289 10.55 9.14 -6.79
N ILE A 290 9.57 8.32 -7.16
CA ILE A 290 9.76 7.04 -7.84
C ILE A 290 10.53 7.24 -9.15
N GLU A 291 10.12 8.22 -9.96
CA GLU A 291 10.81 8.56 -11.21
C GLU A 291 12.24 9.06 -10.99
N LYS A 292 12.45 9.96 -10.03
CA LYS A 292 13.78 10.50 -9.71
C LYS A 292 14.79 9.42 -9.38
N TYR A 293 14.38 8.42 -8.60
CA TYR A 293 15.25 7.33 -8.15
C TYR A 293 15.11 6.05 -8.98
N GLN A 294 14.31 6.08 -10.06
CA GLN A 294 14.04 4.93 -10.95
C GLN A 294 13.59 3.69 -10.17
N ILE A 295 12.75 3.88 -9.16
CA ILE A 295 12.34 2.81 -8.25
C ILE A 295 11.41 1.86 -8.98
N LYS A 296 11.67 0.56 -8.85
CA LYS A 296 10.80 -0.51 -9.33
C LYS A 296 10.18 -1.23 -8.13
N PRO A 297 8.88 -1.53 -8.16
CA PRO A 297 8.26 -2.33 -7.12
C PRO A 297 8.77 -3.76 -7.14
N ILE A 298 8.77 -4.40 -5.99
CA ILE A 298 9.02 -5.84 -5.90
C ILE A 298 7.71 -6.55 -6.20
N ILE A 299 7.68 -7.31 -7.29
CA ILE A 299 6.55 -8.16 -7.67
C ILE A 299 6.80 -9.56 -7.11
N ASP A 300 5.89 -10.03 -6.26
CA ASP A 300 5.87 -11.40 -5.76
C ASP A 300 5.39 -12.36 -6.84
N LYS A 301 4.20 -12.08 -7.39
CA LYS A 301 3.56 -12.95 -8.37
C LYS A 301 2.51 -12.22 -9.19
N VAL A 302 2.36 -12.65 -10.44
CA VAL A 302 1.32 -12.22 -11.37
C VAL A 302 0.32 -13.36 -11.55
N TYR A 303 -0.96 -13.03 -11.47
CA TYR A 303 -2.10 -13.91 -11.68
C TYR A 303 -2.99 -13.34 -12.78
N SER A 304 -3.74 -14.19 -13.46
CA SER A 304 -4.85 -13.71 -14.31
C SER A 304 -6.01 -13.18 -13.45
N LEU A 305 -6.90 -12.37 -14.04
CA LEU A 305 -8.12 -11.91 -13.36
C LEU A 305 -8.97 -13.10 -12.87
N GLU A 306 -9.08 -14.18 -13.65
CA GLU A 306 -9.81 -15.40 -13.24
C GLU A 306 -9.24 -16.05 -11.97
N GLU A 307 -7.96 -15.86 -11.68
CA GLU A 307 -7.26 -16.42 -10.52
C GLU A 307 -7.29 -15.51 -9.28
N ALA A 308 -8.07 -14.43 -9.28
CA ALA A 308 -8.06 -13.45 -8.20
C ALA A 308 -8.32 -14.03 -6.80
N ILE A 309 -9.21 -15.02 -6.68
CA ILE A 309 -9.49 -15.69 -5.39
C ILE A 309 -8.22 -16.42 -4.88
N ARG A 310 -7.46 -17.06 -5.78
CA ARG A 310 -6.20 -17.71 -5.45
C ARG A 310 -5.12 -16.68 -5.05
N ALA A 311 -5.10 -15.53 -5.72
CA ALA A 311 -4.20 -14.43 -5.40
C ALA A 311 -4.51 -13.83 -4.01
N LEU A 312 -5.80 -13.63 -3.68
CA LEU A 312 -6.26 -13.15 -2.38
C LEU A 312 -5.98 -14.15 -1.26
N SER A 313 -6.20 -15.45 -1.51
CA SER A 313 -5.84 -16.50 -0.54
C SER A 313 -4.34 -16.49 -0.21
N ARG A 314 -3.47 -16.28 -1.21
CA ARG A 314 -2.03 -16.12 -0.96
C ARG A 314 -1.71 -14.94 -0.03
N MET A 315 -2.40 -13.81 -0.23
CA MET A 315 -2.25 -12.63 0.61
C MET A 315 -2.77 -12.86 2.03
N GLU A 316 -3.89 -13.56 2.18
CA GLU A 316 -4.49 -13.91 3.47
C GLU A 316 -3.54 -14.75 4.33
N HIS A 317 -2.83 -15.69 3.70
CA HIS A 317 -1.80 -16.51 4.36
C HIS A 317 -0.47 -15.77 4.56
N GLY A 318 -0.33 -14.55 4.04
CA GLY A 318 0.87 -13.73 4.18
C GLY A 318 2.11 -14.35 3.54
N GLU A 319 1.97 -15.13 2.46
CA GLU A 319 3.07 -15.86 1.82
C GLU A 319 3.94 -14.98 0.92
N GLN A 320 3.42 -13.82 0.52
CA GLN A 320 4.05 -12.94 -0.46
C GLN A 320 5.30 -12.24 0.06
N PHE A 321 6.21 -11.92 -0.86
CA PHE A 321 7.27 -10.95 -0.65
C PHE A 321 7.19 -9.85 -1.72
N GLY A 322 6.56 -8.73 -1.36
CA GLY A 322 6.23 -7.63 -2.27
C GLY A 322 4.76 -7.62 -2.66
N ASN A 323 4.49 -7.22 -3.89
CA ASN A 323 3.15 -6.97 -4.40
C ASN A 323 2.63 -8.10 -5.28
N ILE A 324 1.32 -8.37 -5.22
CA ILE A 324 0.64 -9.36 -6.05
C ILE A 324 -0.15 -8.61 -7.13
N VAL A 325 -0.08 -9.10 -8.36
CA VAL A 325 -0.69 -8.46 -9.54
C VAL A 325 -1.80 -9.35 -10.11
N LEU A 326 -2.92 -8.74 -10.49
CA LEU A 326 -3.87 -9.28 -11.46
C LEU A 326 -3.61 -8.66 -12.82
N GLN A 327 -3.34 -9.48 -13.83
CA GLN A 327 -3.22 -9.07 -15.21
C GLN A 327 -4.57 -9.17 -15.90
N MET A 328 -4.96 -8.09 -16.60
CA MET A 328 -6.19 -8.02 -17.38
C MET A 328 -5.88 -8.45 -18.81
N ASN A 329 -6.31 -9.66 -19.18
CA ASN A 329 -6.14 -10.22 -20.52
C ASN A 329 -7.25 -9.77 -21.48
#